data_AF-A0A6L6F061-F1
#
_entry.id   AF-A0A6L6F061-F1
#
_cell.length_a   1.000
_cell.length_b   1.000
_cell.length_c   1.000
_cell.angle_alpha   90.00
_cell.angle_beta   90.00
_cell.angle_gamma   90.00
#
_symmetry.space_group_name_H-M   'P 1'
#
loop_
_entity.id
_entity.type
_entity.pdbx_description
1 polymer ?
#
loop_
_entity_poly.entity_id
_entity_poly.type
_entity_poly.pdbx_seq_one_letter_code
_entity_poly.pdbx_strand_id
1 'polypeptide(L)' 'MTTSELAEDSVAHLDKHHKSAPRERARMTGHERREQLISISRKLFAAKGFESVSVEEIAAKADVSKPVVY' A
#
# COMPACT_ATOMS: atom_id res chain seq x y z
N MET A 1 -22.43 53.94 -18.70
CA MET A 1 -21.38 54.21 -19.70
C MET A 1 -20.39 53.07 -19.65
N THR A 2 -20.20 52.42 -20.80
CA THR A 2 -19.11 51.51 -21.21
C THR A 2 -18.87 50.23 -20.40
N THR A 3 -19.50 49.17 -20.91
CA THR A 3 -18.97 47.81 -21.02
C THR A 3 -17.52 47.81 -21.50
N SER A 4 -16.62 47.26 -20.70
CA SER A 4 -15.32 46.75 -21.15
C SER A 4 -15.31 45.27 -20.75
N GLU A 5 -15.49 44.34 -21.68
CA GLU A 5 -14.52 43.96 -22.72
C GLU A 5 -13.77 42.71 -22.22
N LEU A 6 -14.11 41.59 -22.87
CA LEU A 6 -13.31 40.39 -23.12
C LEU A 6 -12.90 39.55 -21.89
N ALA A 7 -13.36 38.31 -21.73
CA ALA A 7 -13.01 37.14 -22.56
C ALA A 7 -11.51 36.86 -22.56
N GLU A 8 -11.07 36.13 -21.53
CA GLU A 8 -9.94 35.21 -21.58
C GLU A 8 -10.52 33.90 -21.03
N ASP A 9 -11.09 33.05 -21.87
CA ASP A 9 -10.38 32.00 -22.61
C ASP A 9 -9.39 31.23 -21.72
N SER A 10 -9.56 29.91 -21.71
CA SER A 10 -8.51 28.95 -21.33
C SER A 10 -8.17 28.96 -19.83
N VAL A 11 -8.06 27.84 -19.11
CA VAL A 11 -7.75 26.47 -19.47
C VAL A 11 -7.88 25.65 -18.20
N ALA A 12 -7.92 24.33 -18.41
CA ALA A 12 -7.59 23.30 -17.43
C ALA A 12 -8.73 22.88 -16.49
N HIS A 13 -9.56 22.01 -17.05
CA HIS A 13 -9.94 20.77 -16.37
C HIS A 13 -8.66 20.17 -15.76
N LEU A 14 -8.40 20.43 -14.49
CA LEU A 14 -7.26 19.85 -13.80
C LEU A 14 -7.64 18.40 -13.48
N ASP A 15 -7.46 17.57 -14.50
CA ASP A 15 -7.29 16.13 -14.41
C ASP A 15 -6.14 15.86 -13.43
N LYS A 16 -6.46 15.86 -12.13
CA LYS A 16 -5.54 15.41 -11.09
C LYS A 16 -5.49 13.89 -11.14
N HIS A 17 -5.07 13.30 -12.25
CA HIS A 17 -4.43 12.00 -12.23
C HIS A 17 -3.10 12.17 -11.49
N HIS A 18 -3.14 12.07 -10.15
CA HIS A 18 -1.97 11.82 -9.33
C HIS A 18 -1.41 10.44 -9.71
N LYS A 19 -0.72 10.37 -10.85
CA LYS A 19 0.29 9.33 -11.10
C LYS A 19 1.39 9.61 -10.08
N SER A 20 1.20 9.06 -8.88
CA SER A 20 2.24 8.98 -7.87
C SER A 20 3.44 8.36 -8.56
N ALA A 21 4.51 9.14 -8.73
CA ALA A 21 5.78 8.63 -9.21
C ALA A 21 6.13 7.37 -8.41
N PRO A 22 6.76 6.34 -9.01
CA PRO A 22 7.09 5.12 -8.29
C PRO A 22 7.96 5.53 -7.11
N ARG A 23 7.37 5.56 -5.90
CA ARG A 23 8.15 5.69 -4.68
C ARG A 23 9.08 4.50 -4.73
N GLU A 24 10.36 4.78 -4.87
CA GLU A 24 11.42 3.79 -4.83
C GLU A 24 11.11 2.90 -3.64
N ARG A 25 10.68 1.67 -3.91
CA ARG A 25 10.19 0.76 -2.88
C ARG A 25 11.42 0.41 -2.06
N ALA A 26 11.65 1.20 -1.00
CA ALA A 26 12.74 1.00 -0.07
C ALA A 26 12.69 -0.48 0.32
N ARG A 27 13.80 -1.18 0.09
CA ARG A 27 13.90 -2.59 0.43
C ARG A 27 13.68 -2.69 1.93
N MET A 28 12.63 -3.39 2.34
CA MET A 28 12.37 -3.65 3.75
C MET A 28 13.62 -4.27 4.37
N THR A 29 14.07 -3.71 5.47
CA THR A 29 15.08 -4.31 6.33
C THR A 29 14.54 -5.59 6.96
N GLY A 30 15.44 -6.47 7.44
CA GLY A 30 15.02 -7.70 8.12
C GLY A 30 14.16 -7.43 9.36
N HIS A 31 14.36 -6.30 10.04
CA HIS A 31 13.54 -5.89 11.19
C HIS A 31 12.11 -5.53 10.77
N GLU A 32 11.94 -4.65 9.79
CA GLU A 32 10.62 -4.28 9.26
C GLU A 32 9.88 -5.49 8.71
N ARG A 33 10.59 -6.43 8.08
CA ARG A 33 9.99 -7.67 7.61
C ARG A 33 9.47 -8.53 8.76
N ARG A 34 10.23 -8.65 9.85
CA ARG A 34 9.80 -9.36 11.05
C ARG A 34 8.55 -8.71 11.65
N GLU A 35 8.53 -7.39 11.76
CA GLU A 35 7.36 -6.65 12.28
C GLU A 35 6.12 -6.87 11.40
N GLN A 36 6.28 -6.86 10.07
CA GLN A 36 5.21 -7.17 9.13
C GLN A 36 4.64 -8.57 9.38
N LEU A 37 5.51 -9.58 9.51
CA LEU A 37 5.09 -10.95 9.80
C LEU A 37 4.31 -11.02 11.12
N ILE A 38 4.82 -10.42 12.20
CA ILE A 38 4.13 -10.39 13.49
C ILE A 38 2.76 -9.72 13.37
N SER A 39 2.67 -8.57 12.68
CA SER A 39 1.40 -7.87 12.51
C SER A 39 0.38 -8.70 11.73
N ILE A 40 0.80 -9.42 10.69
CA ILE A 40 -0.08 -10.23 9.85
C ILE A 40 -0.54 -11.48 10.62
N SER A 41 0.40 -12.18 11.26
CA SER A 41 0.10 -13.38 12.07
C SER A 41 -0.90 -13.06 13.17
N ARG A 42 -0.72 -11.95 13.89
CA ARG A 42 -1.66 -11.51 14.94
C ARG A 42 -3.08 -11.31 14.41
N LYS A 43 -3.23 -10.71 13.22
CA LYS A 43 -4.54 -10.50 12.58
C LYS A 43 -5.17 -11.82 12.12
N LEU A 44 -4.38 -12.72 11.55
CA LEU A 44 -4.85 -14.03 11.10
C LEU A 44 -5.32 -14.88 12.28
N PHE A 45 -4.51 -14.97 13.34
CA PHE A 45 -4.88 -15.71 14.55
C PHE A 45 -6.13 -15.13 15.22
N ALA A 46 -6.25 -13.80 15.28
CA ALA A 46 -7.44 -13.16 15.83
C ALA A 46 -8.71 -13.42 14.99
N ALA A 47 -8.58 -13.53 13.66
CA ALA A 47 -9.71 -13.72 12.76
C ALA A 47 -10.17 -15.18 12.66
N LYS A 48 -9.24 -16.14 12.69
CA LYS A 48 -9.54 -17.56 12.39
C LYS A 48 -9.30 -18.52 13.56
N GLY A 49 -8.63 -18.08 14.63
CA GLY A 49 -8.15 -18.95 15.70
C GLY A 49 -6.74 -19.52 15.43
N PHE A 50 -6.18 -20.20 16.44
CA PHE A 50 -4.79 -20.68 16.39
C PHE A 50 -4.62 -21.93 15.51
N GLU A 51 -5.54 -22.90 15.60
CA GLU A 51 -5.43 -24.19 14.90
C GLU A 51 -5.66 -24.11 13.39
N SER A 52 -6.30 -23.05 12.91
CA SER A 52 -6.69 -22.88 11.52
C SER A 52 -5.69 -22.10 10.67
N VAL A 53 -4.67 -21.49 11.28
CA VAL A 53 -3.69 -20.64 10.61
C VAL A 53 -2.36 -21.40 10.47
N SER A 54 -1.88 -21.54 9.24
CA SER A 54 -0.60 -22.17 8.93
C SER A 54 0.53 -21.16 8.67
N VAL A 55 1.78 -21.61 8.79
CA VAL A 55 2.98 -20.81 8.47
C VAL A 55 2.97 -20.41 6.99
N GLU A 56 2.52 -21.31 6.12
CA GLU A 56 2.35 -21.09 4.69
C GLU A 56 1.35 -19.98 4.39
N GLU A 57 0.24 -19.95 5.14
CA GLU A 57 -0.78 -18.91 4.98
C GLU A 57 -0.27 -17.54 5.41
N ILE A 58 0.49 -17.48 6.51
CA ILE A 58 1.16 -16.25 6.95
C ILE A 58 2.14 -15.76 5.87
N ALA A 59 2.95 -16.67 5.31
CA ALA A 59 3.91 -16.36 4.26
C ALA A 59 3.20 -15.81 3.00
N ALA A 60 2.13 -16.49 2.56
CA ALA A 60 1.32 -16.06 1.42
C ALA A 60 0.67 -14.69 1.67
N LYS A 61 0.18 -14.43 2.89
CA LYS A 61 -0.44 -13.15 3.24
C LYS A 61 0.59 -12.00 3.34
N ALA A 62 1.83 -12.32 3.71
CA ALA A 62 2.94 -11.38 3.80
C ALA A 62 3.70 -11.17 2.48
N ASP A 63 3.32 -11.89 1.42
CA ASP A 63 4.00 -11.90 0.12
C ASP A 63 5.49 -12.24 0.26
N VAL A 64 5.78 -13.29 1.03
CA VAL A 64 7.13 -13.81 1.25
C VAL A 64 7.22 -15.30 0.98
N SER A 65 8.43 -15.76 0.69
CA SER A 65 8.73 -17.18 0.60
C SER A 65 8.85 -17.80 1.99
N LYS A 66 8.47 -19.08 2.09
CA LYS A 66 8.47 -19.87 3.33
C LYS A 66 9.78 -19.80 4.15
N PRO A 67 10.99 -19.76 3.55
CA PRO A 67 12.24 -19.61 4.32
C PRO A 67 12.36 -18.30 5.10
N VAL A 68 11.62 -17.25 4.74
CA VAL A 68 11.65 -15.95 5.43
C VAL A 68 10.93 -16.01 6.78
N VAL A 69 10.13 -17.06 7.02
CA VAL A 69 9.30 -17.19 8.23
C VAL A 69 9.97 -18.04 9.32
N TYR A 70 10.94 -18.89 8.97
CA TYR A 70 11.76 -19.67 9.93
C TYR A 70 12.92 -18.84 10.46
#